data_AF-K2NXK0-F1
#
_entry.id   AF-K2NXK0-F1
#
_cell.length_a   1.000
_cell.length_b   1.000
_cell.length_c   1.000
_cell.angle_alpha   90.00
_cell.angle_beta   90.00
_cell.angle_gamma   90.00
#
_symmetry.space_group_name_H-M   'P 1'
#
loop_
_entity.id
_entity.type
_entity.pdbx_description
1 polymer ?
#
loop_
_entity_poly.entity_id
_entity_poly.type
_entity_poly.pdbx_seq_one_letter_code
_entity_poly.pdbx_strand_id
1 'polypeptide(L)' 'MHIKRMELLQAINNDYGLQVVSGIFDDYEALGGNHYAHDQFEKYKKRKLEEK' A
#
# COMPACT_ATOMS: atom_id res chain seq x y z
N MET A 1 12.03 -0.51 8.61
CA MET A 1 11.19 -1.57 7.99
C MET A 1 9.77 -1.65 8.57
N HIS A 2 9.58 -1.80 9.89
CA HIS A 2 8.24 -1.97 10.48
C HIS A 2 7.32 -0.74 10.40
N ILE A 3 7.86 0.48 10.48
CA ILE A 3 7.07 1.73 10.47
C ILE A 3 6.37 1.93 9.12
N LYS A 4 7.10 1.83 8.01
CA LYS A 4 6.54 1.97 6.65
C LYS A 4 5.47 0.92 6.32
N ARG A 5 5.61 -0.30 6.88
CA ARG A 5 4.55 -1.33 6.79
C ARG A 5 3.27 -0.86 7.48
N MET A 6 3.37 -0.27 8.67
CA MET A 6 2.20 0.24 9.40
C MET A 6 1.57 1.43 8.67
N GLU A 7 2.38 2.33 8.14
CA GLU A 7 1.91 3.47 7.34
C GLU A 7 1.15 3.01 6.10
N LEU A 8 1.67 2.03 5.36
CA LEU A 8 1.00 1.46 4.19
C LEU A 8 -0.36 0.86 4.55
N LEU A 9 -0.40 0.02 5.60
CA LEU A 9 -1.65 -0.62 6.02
C LEU A 9 -2.67 0.40 6.54
N GLN A 10 -2.21 1.45 7.23
CA GLN A 10 -3.09 2.55 7.66
C GLN A 10 -3.62 3.33 6.46
N ALA A 11 -2.80 3.64 5.46
CA ALA A 11 -3.23 4.36 4.27
C ALA A 11 -4.26 3.55 3.46
N ILE A 12 -4.05 2.23 3.34
CA ILE A 12 -5.02 1.30 2.74
C ILE A 12 -6.33 1.27 3.55
N ASN A 13 -6.23 1.17 4.88
CA ASN A 13 -7.41 1.06 5.74
C ASN A 13 -8.24 2.35 5.81
N ASN A 14 -7.59 3.51 5.72
CA ASN A 14 -8.26 4.81 5.67
C ASN A 14 -8.66 5.22 4.24
N ASP A 15 -8.51 4.32 3.27
CA ASP A 15 -8.91 4.53 1.89
C ASP A 15 -8.33 5.82 1.26
N TYR A 16 -7.05 6.08 1.51
CA TYR A 16 -6.35 7.23 0.94
C TYR A 16 -6.34 7.14 -0.59
N GLY A 17 -5.99 8.22 -1.31
CA GLY A 17 -5.91 8.15 -2.77
C GLY A 17 -4.83 7.18 -3.26
N LEU A 18 -5.05 6.51 -4.40
CA LEU A 18 -4.11 5.51 -4.95
C LEU A 18 -2.69 6.05 -5.10
N GLN A 19 -2.52 7.30 -5.54
CA GLN A 19 -1.20 7.94 -5.65
C GLN A 19 -0.45 8.00 -4.32
N VAL A 20 -1.14 8.30 -3.22
CA VAL A 20 -0.55 8.40 -1.88
C VAL A 20 -0.15 7.01 -1.40
N VAL A 21 -1.05 6.03 -1.54
CA VAL A 21 -0.79 4.65 -1.12
C VAL A 21 0.37 4.04 -1.93
N SER A 22 0.46 4.32 -3.24
CA SER A 22 1.56 3.89 -4.09
C SER A 22 2.91 4.46 -3.66
N GLY A 23 2.99 5.75 -3.32
CA GLY A 23 4.25 6.34 -2.84
C GLY A 23 4.74 5.70 -1.52
N ILE A 24 3.82 5.41 -0.60
CA ILE A 24 4.17 4.70 0.65
C ILE A 24 4.60 3.26 0.36
N PHE A 25 3.98 2.61 -0.62
CA PHE A 25 4.35 1.27 -1.05
C PHE A 25 5.75 1.21 -1.68
N ASP A 26 6.11 2.16 -2.54
CA ASP A 26 7.42 2.24 -3.17
C ASP A 26 8.54 2.42 -2.11
N ASP A 27 8.32 3.32 -1.14
CA ASP A 27 9.21 3.49 0.02
C ASP A 27 9.35 2.20 0.84
N TYR A 28 8.24 1.46 0.98
CA TYR A 28 8.21 0.22 1.74
C TYR A 28 8.95 -0.92 1.02
N GLU A 29 8.78 -1.06 -0.30
CA GLU A 29 9.50 -2.03 -1.14
C GLU A 29 11.01 -1.73 -1.14
N ALA A 30 11.41 -0.46 -1.22
CA ALA A 30 12.82 -0.04 -1.14
C ALA A 30 13.51 -0.46 0.18
N LEU A 31 12.74 -0.71 1.25
CA LEU A 31 13.24 -1.19 2.54
C LEU A 31 13.21 -2.72 2.68
N GLY A 32 13.01 -3.45 1.59
CA GLY A 32 13.06 -4.91 1.52
C GLY A 32 11.69 -5.60 1.51
N GLY A 33 10.60 -4.83 1.70
CA GLY A 33 9.23 -5.30 1.51
C GLY A 33 8.85 -6.58 2.29
N ASN A 34 7.66 -7.09 2.01
CA ASN A 34 7.28 -8.49 2.28
C ASN A 34 6.02 -8.83 1.49
N HIS A 35 5.82 -10.13 1.28
CA HIS A 35 4.73 -10.66 0.47
C HIS A 35 3.33 -10.25 0.98
N TYR A 36 3.13 -10.16 2.29
CA TYR A 36 1.82 -9.81 2.86
C TYR A 36 1.41 -8.38 2.49
N ALA A 37 2.29 -7.40 2.72
CA ALA A 37 2.01 -6.01 2.41
C ALA A 37 1.86 -5.76 0.90
N HIS A 38 2.59 -6.50 0.08
CA HIS A 38 2.46 -6.48 -1.37
C HIS A 38 1.06 -6.95 -1.82
N ASP A 39 0.59 -8.08 -1.30
CA ASP A 39 -0.76 -8.60 -1.58
C ASP A 39 -1.87 -7.62 -1.15
N GLN A 40 -1.71 -6.98 0.02
CA GLN A 40 -2.67 -5.95 0.47
C GLN A 40 -2.71 -4.75 -0.46
N PHE A 41 -1.55 -4.26 -0.90
CA PHE A 41 -1.47 -3.15 -1.85
C PHE A 41 -2.10 -3.50 -3.20
N GLU A 42 -1.79 -4.66 -3.78
CA GLU A 42 -2.33 -5.07 -5.08
C GLU A 42 -3.85 -5.26 -5.03
N LYS A 43 -4.39 -5.84 -3.95
CA LYS A 43 -5.84 -5.92 -3.72
C LYS A 43 -6.48 -4.53 -3.64
N TYR A 44 -5.86 -3.62 -2.91
CA TYR A 44 -6.34 -2.24 -2.78
C TYR A 44 -6.32 -1.51 -4.12
N LYS A 45 -5.22 -1.59 -4.86
CA LYS A 45 -5.05 -1.01 -6.20
C LYS A 45 -6.10 -1.53 -7.18
N LYS A 46 -6.33 -2.85 -7.20
CA LYS A 46 -7.36 -3.45 -8.04
C LYS A 46 -8.76 -2.90 -7.73
N ARG A 47 -9.14 -2.85 -6.44
CA ARG A 47 -10.43 -2.25 -6.03
C ARG A 47 -10.56 -0.80 -6.50
N LYS A 48 -9.52 0.03 -6.34
CA LYS A 48 -9.55 1.44 -6.76
C LYS A 48 -9.64 1.65 -8.27
N LEU A 49 -9.11 0.71 -9.05
CA LEU A 49 -9.23 0.75 -10.52
C LEU A 49 -10.59 0.25 -10.99
N GLU A 50 -11.21 -0.69 -10.27
CA GLU A 50 -12.55 -1.21 -10.56
C GLU A 50 -13.68 -0.26 -10.10
N GLU A 51 -13.43 0.60 -9.10
CA GLU A 51 -14.35 1.66 -8.67
C GLU A 51 -14.47 2.83 -9.68
N LYS A 52 -13.70 2.81 -10.78
CA LYS A 52 -13.57 3.91 -11.74
C LYS A 52 -14.22 3.59 -13.08
#